data_AF-A0AAD7SII9-F1
#
_entry.id   AF-A0AAD7SII9-F1
#
_cell.length_a   1.000
_cell.length_b   1.000
_cell.length_c   1.000
_cell.angle_alpha   90.00
_cell.angle_beta   90.00
_cell.angle_gamma   90.00
#
_symmetry.space_group_name_H-M   'P 1'
#
loop_
_entity.id
_entity.type
_entity.pdbx_description
1 polymer ?
#
loop_
_entity_poly.entity_id
_entity_poly.type
_entity_poly.pdbx_seq_one_letter_code
_entity_poly.pdbx_strand_id
1 'polypeptide(L)'
;MRAQNEQSLPLHKLITESPTRWGSRLQMMERVLEQEKAITQVLAADKKTRHLVPTWQDIQVLESVTAALKPLQDFTDALSGEAYVSMSYLKPVIHLLKAEVLNRNEGDTGLTQEIKVKVLDYWNDKYADPATDELLSVATFLDP
;
A
#
# COMPACT_ATOMS: atom_id res chain seq x y z
N MET A 1 -26.14 -1.08 0.02
CA MET A 1 -26.56 -2.43 0.47
C MET A 1 -27.24 -3.25 -0.62
N ARG A 2 -28.33 -2.80 -1.27
CA ARG A 2 -29.00 -3.59 -2.33
C ARG A 2 -28.05 -4.08 -3.44
N ALA A 3 -27.29 -3.17 -4.06
CA ALA A 3 -26.34 -3.53 -5.12
C ALA A 3 -25.24 -4.49 -4.63
N GLN A 4 -24.77 -4.36 -3.39
CA GLN A 4 -23.77 -5.25 -2.81
C GLN A 4 -24.33 -6.67 -2.64
N ASN A 5 -25.56 -6.81 -2.15
CA ASN A 5 -26.24 -8.09 -2.05
C ASN A 5 -26.45 -8.75 -3.42
N GLU A 6 -26.88 -7.98 -4.43
CA GLU A 6 -27.09 -8.47 -5.79
C GLU A 6 -25.77 -8.96 -6.44
N GLN A 7 -24.64 -8.35 -6.09
CA GLN A 7 -23.30 -8.75 -6.55
C GLN A 7 -22.63 -9.77 -5.61
N SER A 8 -23.31 -10.22 -4.56
CA SER A 8 -22.75 -11.11 -3.52
C SER A 8 -21.46 -10.58 -2.88
N LEU A 9 -21.38 -9.26 -2.69
CA LEU A 9 -20.25 -8.57 -2.06
C LEU A 9 -20.50 -8.36 -0.57
N PRO A 10 -19.43 -8.27 0.24
CA PRO A 10 -19.54 -7.89 1.65
C PRO A 10 -20.26 -6.54 1.83
N LEU A 11 -21.05 -6.44 2.89
CA LEU A 11 -21.82 -5.23 3.23
C LEU A 11 -20.95 -4.19 3.93
N HIS A 12 -20.06 -3.56 3.17
CA HIS A 12 -19.16 -2.54 3.68
C HIS A 12 -19.49 -1.15 3.16
N LYS A 13 -19.25 -0.13 3.98
CA LYS A 13 -19.30 1.27 3.53
C LYS A 13 -17.99 1.61 2.81
N LEU A 14 -18.07 2.54 1.85
CA LEU A 14 -16.88 3.17 1.30
C LEU A 14 -16.11 3.88 2.42
N ILE A 15 -14.79 3.87 2.32
CA ILE A 15 -13.89 4.50 3.27
C ILE A 15 -13.43 5.82 2.66
N THR A 16 -13.52 6.90 3.41
CA THR A 16 -12.94 8.19 3.00
C THR A 16 -11.49 8.24 3.49
N GLU A 17 -10.60 8.71 2.61
CA GLU A 17 -9.22 8.98 2.98
C GLU A 17 -9.14 10.04 4.10
N SER A 18 -8.15 9.91 4.97
CA SER A 18 -7.92 10.79 6.10
C SER A 18 -6.45 11.16 6.15
N PRO A 19 -6.09 12.44 5.98
CA PRO A 19 -4.70 12.89 5.96
C PRO A 19 -3.93 12.58 7.24
N THR A 20 -4.62 12.43 8.37
CA THR A 20 -4.02 12.18 9.69
C THR A 20 -3.90 10.69 10.02
N ARG A 21 -4.51 9.80 9.23
CA ARG A 21 -4.43 8.35 9.43
C ARG A 21 -3.61 7.72 8.33
N TRP A 22 -2.38 7.39 8.68
CA TRP A 22 -1.46 6.63 7.85
C TRP A 22 -2.17 5.37 7.31
N GLY A 23 -2.10 5.13 6.00
CA GLY A 23 -2.74 3.99 5.34
C GLY A 23 -4.23 4.13 4.99
N SER A 24 -4.93 5.19 5.41
CA SER A 24 -6.35 5.39 5.08
C SER A 24 -6.63 5.47 3.57
N ARG A 25 -5.70 6.05 2.80
CA ARG A 25 -5.79 6.12 1.33
C ARG A 25 -5.75 4.74 0.69
N LEU A 26 -4.85 3.87 1.16
CA LEU A 26 -4.74 2.51 0.66
C LEU A 26 -5.99 1.70 0.99
N GLN A 27 -6.48 1.80 2.23
CA GLN A 27 -7.73 1.17 2.66
C GLN A 27 -8.95 1.64 1.84
N MET A 28 -8.99 2.92 1.46
CA MET A 28 -10.01 3.44 0.54
C MET A 28 -9.90 2.76 -0.83
N MET A 29 -8.70 2.66 -1.42
CA MET A 29 -8.49 2.03 -2.72
C MET A 29 -8.87 0.55 -2.69
N GLU A 30 -8.43 -0.20 -1.68
CA GLU A 30 -8.82 -1.60 -1.47
C GLU A 30 -10.34 -1.75 -1.34
N ARG A 31 -11.01 -0.85 -0.61
CA ARG A 31 -12.47 -0.86 -0.50
C ARG A 31 -13.16 -0.56 -1.82
N VAL A 32 -12.61 0.34 -2.64
CA VAL A 32 -13.14 0.63 -3.98
C VAL A 32 -13.01 -0.59 -4.88
N LEU A 33 -11.86 -1.26 -4.86
CA LEU A 33 -11.64 -2.51 -5.62
C LEU A 33 -12.59 -3.63 -5.15
N GLU A 34 -12.72 -3.84 -3.84
CA GLU A 34 -13.66 -4.83 -3.26
C GLU A 34 -15.11 -4.55 -3.70
N GLN A 35 -15.48 -3.28 -3.82
CA GLN A 35 -16.87 -2.84 -4.09
C GLN A 35 -17.11 -2.43 -5.54
N GLU A 36 -16.16 -2.65 -6.45
CA GLU A 36 -16.16 -2.15 -7.82
C GLU A 36 -17.49 -2.40 -8.55
N LYS A 37 -17.99 -3.65 -8.51
CA LYS A 37 -19.24 -4.03 -9.18
C LYS A 37 -20.45 -3.30 -8.62
N ALA A 38 -20.54 -3.17 -7.30
CA ALA A 38 -21.64 -2.45 -6.65
C ALA A 38 -21.56 -0.94 -6.91
N ILE A 39 -20.35 -0.36 -6.90
CA ILE A 39 -20.11 1.05 -7.24
C ILE A 39 -20.55 1.31 -8.68
N THR A 40 -20.06 0.51 -9.64
CA THR A 40 -20.40 0.60 -11.06
C THR A 40 -21.91 0.49 -11.27
N GLN A 41 -22.57 -0.49 -10.65
CA GLN A 41 -24.01 -0.66 -10.76
C GLN A 41 -24.79 0.57 -10.27
N VAL A 42 -24.42 1.13 -9.11
CA VAL A 42 -25.10 2.29 -8.54
C VAL A 42 -24.87 3.55 -9.37
N LEU A 43 -23.64 3.79 -9.82
CA LEU A 43 -23.29 4.96 -10.63
C LEU A 43 -23.87 4.89 -12.04
N ALA A 44 -23.91 3.71 -12.66
CA ALA A 44 -24.46 3.53 -14.01
C ALA A 44 -25.98 3.71 -14.06
N ALA A 45 -26.68 3.48 -12.95
CA ALA A 45 -28.14 3.59 -12.87
C ALA A 45 -28.67 5.04 -12.93
N ASP A 46 -27.87 6.04 -12.55
CA ASP A 46 -28.25 7.45 -12.60
C ASP A 46 -27.43 8.21 -13.67
N LYS A 47 -28.14 8.85 -14.60
CA LYS A 47 -27.52 9.68 -15.65
C LYS A 47 -26.59 10.75 -15.09
N LYS A 48 -26.89 11.29 -13.91
CA LYS A 48 -26.07 12.34 -13.28
C LYS A 48 -24.74 11.83 -12.76
N THR A 49 -24.64 10.56 -12.37
CA THR A 49 -23.42 9.99 -11.77
C THR A 49 -22.73 8.99 -12.68
N ARG A 50 -23.34 8.61 -13.81
CA ARG A 50 -22.79 7.68 -14.80
C ARG A 50 -21.38 8.04 -15.30
N HIS A 51 -21.05 9.33 -15.35
CA HIS A 51 -19.73 9.80 -15.76
C HIS A 51 -18.63 9.52 -14.72
N LEU A 52 -18.99 9.10 -13.50
CA LEU A 52 -18.08 8.72 -12.42
C LEU A 52 -17.83 7.21 -12.37
N VAL A 53 -18.46 6.41 -13.25
CA VAL A 53 -18.21 4.97 -13.31
C VAL A 53 -16.74 4.75 -13.64
N PRO A 54 -15.97 4.05 -12.78
CA PRO A 54 -14.56 3.79 -13.04
C PRO A 54 -14.37 3.06 -14.37
N THR A 55 -13.39 3.49 -15.15
CA THR A 55 -12.95 2.78 -16.35
C THR A 55 -12.08 1.59 -15.98
N TRP A 56 -11.86 0.67 -16.92
CA TRP A 56 -10.95 -0.45 -16.68
C TRP A 56 -9.51 0.03 -16.40
N GLN A 57 -9.09 1.17 -16.98
CA GLN A 57 -7.80 1.78 -16.67
C GLN A 57 -7.74 2.32 -15.24
N ASP A 58 -8.81 2.95 -14.76
CA ASP A 58 -8.87 3.43 -13.37
C ASP A 58 -8.70 2.26 -12.40
N ILE A 59 -9.39 1.14 -12.66
CA ILE A 59 -9.27 -0.09 -11.86
C ILE A 59 -7.84 -0.64 -11.92
N GLN A 60 -7.24 -0.75 -13.10
CA GLN A 60 -5.87 -1.25 -13.24
C GLN A 60 -4.85 -0.37 -12.50
N VAL A 61 -5.03 0.96 -12.49
CA VAL A 61 -4.19 1.88 -11.71
C VAL A 61 -4.37 1.63 -10.22
N LEU A 62 -5.60 1.51 -9.73
CA LEU A 62 -5.88 1.21 -8.32
C LEU A 62 -5.26 -0.13 -7.88
N GLU A 63 -5.39 -1.17 -8.71
CA GLU A 63 -4.77 -2.48 -8.46
C GLU A 63 -3.24 -2.38 -8.39
N SER A 64 -2.63 -1.68 -9.36
CA SER A 64 -1.17 -1.53 -9.43
C SER A 64 -0.59 -0.78 -8.24
N VAL A 65 -1.25 0.32 -7.83
CA VAL A 65 -0.84 1.11 -6.66
C VAL A 65 -1.05 0.30 -5.38
N THR A 66 -2.19 -0.39 -5.26
CA THR A 66 -2.49 -1.24 -4.09
C THR A 66 -1.46 -2.36 -3.97
N ALA A 67 -1.12 -3.04 -5.06
CA ALA A 67 -0.12 -4.11 -5.08
C ALA A 67 1.28 -3.62 -4.65
N ALA A 68 1.66 -2.40 -5.04
CA ALA A 68 2.96 -1.83 -4.66
C ALA A 68 3.02 -1.45 -3.17
N LEU A 69 1.92 -0.90 -2.62
CA LEU A 69 1.91 -0.30 -1.28
C LEU A 69 1.44 -1.26 -0.18
N LYS A 70 0.63 -2.26 -0.51
CA LYS A 70 0.06 -3.20 0.47
C LYS A 70 1.11 -3.93 1.29
N PRO A 71 2.18 -4.51 0.71
CA PRO A 71 3.19 -5.18 1.52
C PRO A 71 3.93 -4.22 2.47
N LEU A 72 4.11 -2.95 2.10
CA LEU A 72 4.70 -1.92 2.97
C LEU A 72 3.77 -1.57 4.14
N GLN A 73 2.46 -1.52 3.88
CA GLN A 73 1.45 -1.34 4.92
C GLN A 73 1.46 -2.51 5.90
N ASP A 74 1.31 -3.73 5.40
CA ASP A 74 1.25 -4.93 6.23
C ASP A 74 2.52 -5.09 7.07
N PHE A 75 3.67 -4.79 6.48
CA PHE A 75 4.95 -4.78 7.19
C PHE A 75 4.96 -3.76 8.34
N THR A 76 4.53 -2.53 8.08
CA THR A 76 4.55 -1.46 9.10
C THR A 76 3.51 -1.69 10.18
N ASP A 77 2.35 -2.24 9.83
CA ASP A 77 1.30 -2.62 10.78
C ASP A 77 1.79 -3.74 11.71
N ALA A 78 2.50 -4.75 11.15
CA ALA A 78 3.15 -5.79 11.94
C ALA A 78 4.22 -5.20 12.87
N LEU A 79 5.11 -4.36 12.34
CA LEU A 79 6.16 -3.71 13.12
C LEU A 79 5.58 -2.81 14.24
N SER A 80 4.49 -2.09 13.97
CA SER A 80 3.84 -1.23 14.97
C SER A 80 3.15 -2.02 16.08
N GLY A 81 2.84 -3.30 15.86
CA GLY A 81 2.27 -4.20 16.85
C GLY A 81 3.29 -4.86 17.77
N GLU A 82 4.59 -4.78 17.45
CA GLU A 82 5.65 -5.39 18.25
C GLU A 82 5.87 -4.64 19.57
N ALA A 83 6.06 -5.40 20.66
CA ALA A 83 6.22 -4.84 22.00
C ALA A 83 7.55 -4.06 22.17
N TYR A 84 8.56 -4.42 21.37
CA TYR A 84 9.90 -3.84 21.42
C TYR A 84 10.46 -3.64 20.02
N VAL A 85 10.23 -2.47 19.44
CA VAL A 85 10.94 -2.02 18.24
C VAL A 85 12.09 -1.11 18.67
N SER A 86 13.31 -1.64 18.64
CA SER A 86 14.55 -0.87 18.82
C SER A 86 15.17 -0.43 17.49
N MET A 87 16.09 0.54 17.55
CA MET A 87 16.86 1.00 16.38
C MET A 87 17.65 -0.11 15.68
N SER A 88 17.98 -1.19 16.40
CA SER A 88 18.69 -2.36 15.89
C SER A 88 17.93 -3.12 14.80
N TYR A 89 16.59 -3.09 14.81
CA TYR A 89 15.78 -3.75 13.78
C TYR A 89 15.79 -3.01 12.44
N LEU A 90 16.10 -1.72 12.44
CA LEU A 90 15.88 -0.88 11.27
C LEU A 90 16.72 -1.32 10.07
N LYS A 91 18.00 -1.68 10.28
CA LYS A 91 18.88 -2.11 9.18
C LYS A 91 18.47 -3.47 8.59
N PRO A 92 18.22 -4.53 9.38
CA PRO A 92 17.63 -5.79 8.88
C PRO A 92 16.30 -5.59 8.17
N VAL A 93 15.42 -4.74 8.71
CA VAL A 93 14.10 -4.45 8.14
C VAL A 93 14.21 -3.76 6.79
N ILE A 94 15.03 -2.71 6.68
CA ILE A 94 15.26 -2.02 5.40
C ILE A 94 15.82 -3.00 4.39
N HIS A 95 16.76 -3.86 4.79
CA HIS A 95 17.30 -4.89 3.90
C HIS A 95 16.23 -5.86 3.41
N LEU A 96 15.40 -6.39 4.32
CA LEU A 96 14.30 -7.31 3.97
C LEU A 96 13.30 -6.66 3.01
N LEU A 97 12.89 -5.42 3.30
CA LEU A 97 11.95 -4.68 2.45
C LEU A 97 12.53 -4.43 1.05
N LYS A 98 13.83 -4.13 0.95
CA LYS A 98 14.52 -3.98 -0.34
C LYS A 98 14.56 -5.28 -1.13
N ALA A 99 14.87 -6.40 -0.45
CA ALA A 99 15.07 -7.69 -1.08
C ALA A 99 13.77 -8.38 -1.50
N GLU A 100 12.74 -8.33 -0.65
CA GLU A 100 11.54 -9.16 -0.80
C GLU A 100 10.31 -8.37 -1.26
N VAL A 101 10.18 -7.10 -0.84
CA VAL A 101 8.98 -6.30 -1.10
C VAL A 101 9.14 -5.39 -2.31
N LEU A 102 10.25 -4.66 -2.34
CA LEU A 102 10.50 -3.61 -3.34
C LEU A 102 11.30 -4.09 -4.54
N ASN A 103 11.79 -5.33 -4.52
CA ASN A 103 12.44 -5.90 -5.68
C ASN A 103 11.44 -6.06 -6.84
N ARG A 104 11.96 -5.98 -8.07
CA ARG A 104 11.13 -6.11 -9.28
C ARG A 104 10.70 -7.56 -9.43
N ASN A 105 9.39 -7.78 -9.51
CA ASN A 105 8.83 -9.09 -9.80
C ASN A 105 8.32 -9.13 -11.25
N GLU A 106 8.49 -10.27 -11.92
CA GLU A 106 8.02 -10.45 -13.31
C GLU A 106 6.50 -10.33 -13.45
N GLY A 107 5.76 -10.61 -12.37
CA GLY A 107 4.30 -10.46 -12.32
C GLY A 107 3.80 -9.03 -12.04
N ASP A 108 4.69 -8.08 -11.75
CA ASP A 108 4.30 -6.71 -11.46
C ASP A 108 3.90 -5.96 -12.74
N THR A 109 2.90 -5.07 -12.64
CA THR A 109 2.64 -4.11 -13.73
C THR A 109 3.78 -3.10 -13.82
N GLY A 110 3.94 -2.44 -14.98
CA GLY A 110 4.94 -1.38 -15.15
C GLY A 110 4.81 -0.26 -14.10
N LEU A 111 3.58 0.11 -13.74
CA LEU A 111 3.32 1.10 -12.69
C LEU A 111 3.74 0.59 -11.31
N THR A 112 3.44 -0.65 -10.96
CA THR A 112 3.90 -1.26 -9.70
C THR A 112 5.42 -1.27 -9.60
N GLN A 113 6.13 -1.65 -10.67
CA GLN A 113 7.58 -1.62 -10.72
C GLN A 113 8.15 -0.21 -10.56
N GLU A 114 7.55 0.78 -11.22
CA GLU A 114 7.97 2.18 -11.11
C GLU A 114 7.81 2.72 -9.68
N ILE A 115 6.67 2.44 -9.03
CA ILE A 115 6.43 2.82 -7.63
C ILE A 115 7.49 2.18 -6.74
N LYS A 116 7.74 0.88 -6.87
CA LYS A 116 8.76 0.18 -6.08
C LYS A 116 10.14 0.81 -6.22
N VAL A 117 10.56 1.12 -7.45
CA VAL A 117 11.84 1.81 -7.74
C VAL A 117 11.88 3.18 -7.06
N LYS A 118 10.82 3.98 -7.16
CA LYS A 118 10.78 5.31 -6.51
C LYS A 118 10.86 5.21 -4.98
N VAL A 119 10.24 4.21 -4.38
CA VAL A 119 10.35 3.97 -2.93
C VAL A 119 11.79 3.57 -2.57
N LEU A 120 12.42 2.68 -3.34
CA LEU A 120 13.82 2.29 -3.14
C LEU A 120 14.77 3.48 -3.22
N ASP A 121 14.62 4.31 -4.25
CA ASP A 121 15.45 5.50 -4.47
C ASP A 121 15.32 6.45 -3.27
N TYR A 122 14.09 6.71 -2.81
CA TYR A 122 13.85 7.54 -1.64
C TYR A 122 14.49 6.98 -0.37
N TRP A 123 14.42 5.67 -0.14
CA TRP A 123 15.07 5.05 1.03
C TRP A 123 16.58 5.06 0.94
N ASN A 124 17.15 4.80 -0.23
CA ASN A 124 18.60 4.87 -0.42
C ASN A 124 19.12 6.27 -0.14
N ASP A 125 18.43 7.31 -0.61
CA ASP A 125 18.77 8.71 -0.34
C ASP A 125 18.60 9.05 1.15
N LYS A 126 17.46 8.67 1.76
CA LYS A 126 17.16 8.97 3.17
C LYS A 126 18.15 8.37 4.17
N TYR A 127 18.71 7.20 3.86
CA TYR A 127 19.68 6.49 4.70
C TYR A 127 21.11 6.55 4.12
N ALA A 128 21.40 7.47 3.21
CA ALA A 128 22.73 7.61 2.60
C ALA A 128 23.77 8.23 3.55
N ASP A 129 23.32 8.90 4.62
CA ASP A 129 24.20 9.57 5.57
C ASP A 129 25.10 8.54 6.31
N PRO A 130 26.45 8.67 6.20
CA PRO A 130 27.37 7.70 6.80
C PRO A 130 27.23 7.56 8.31
N ALA A 131 26.95 8.65 9.03
CA ALA A 131 26.78 8.61 10.48
C ALA A 131 25.52 7.83 10.87
N THR A 132 24.44 7.98 10.09
CA THR A 132 23.23 7.18 10.23
C THR A 132 23.49 5.71 9.94
N ASP A 133 24.20 5.36 8.87
CA ASP A 133 24.50 3.95 8.56
C ASP A 133 25.39 3.29 9.61
N GLU A 134 26.40 4.02 10.13
CA GLU A 134 27.24 3.55 11.23
C GLU A 134 26.42 3.32 12.50
N LEU A 135 25.58 4.28 12.88
CA LEU A 135 24.70 4.16 14.06
C LEU A 135 23.80 2.93 13.95
N LEU A 136 23.17 2.72 12.79
CA LEU A 136 22.32 1.56 12.56
C LEU A 136 23.12 0.25 12.58
N SER A 137 24.32 0.25 12.01
CA SER A 137 25.21 -0.93 12.04
C SER A 137 25.59 -1.33 13.45
N VAL A 138 26.02 -0.36 14.27
CA VAL A 138 26.39 -0.58 15.66
C VAL A 138 25.18 -1.02 16.48
N ALA A 139 24.03 -0.35 16.33
CA ALA A 139 22.81 -0.73 17.03
C ALA A 139 22.37 -2.16 16.68
N THR A 140 22.38 -2.54 15.40
CA THR A 140 22.06 -3.91 14.96
C THR A 140 23.08 -4.94 15.47
N PHE A 141 24.37 -4.61 15.49
CA PHE A 141 25.43 -5.52 15.96
C PHE A 141 25.39 -5.76 17.47
N LEU A 142 25.00 -4.75 18.26
CA LEU A 142 24.96 -4.82 19.72
C LEU A 142 23.65 -5.40 20.27
N ASP A 143 22.66 -5.65 19.40
CA ASP A 143 21.41 -6.32 19.79
C ASP A 143 21.70 -7.82 20.02
N PRO A 144 21.39 -8.36 21.22
CA PRO A 144 21.83 -9.68 21.67
C PRO A 144 21.20 -10.88 20.94
#